data_AF-A0A137PIH9-F1
#
_entry.id   AF-A0A137PIH9-F1
#
_cell.length_a   1.000
_cell.length_b   1.000
_cell.length_c   1.000
_cell.angle_alpha   90.00
_cell.angle_beta   90.00
_cell.angle_gamma   90.00
#
_symmetry.space_group_name_H-M   'P 1'
#
loop_
_entity.id
_entity.type
_entity.pdbx_description
1 polymer ?
#
loop_
_entity_poly.entity_id
_entity_poly.type
_entity_poly.pdbx_seq_one_letter_code
_entity_poly.pdbx_strand_id
1 'polypeptide(L)'
;MKSSNQLCQVNAFTIGITFRCSIWSVATLSMIKLLNGCLKFIIPNIFWYITIIFHICLNFSLGFYSILYSTAKRSSSGVQCISFATNDPMVKVFYLFQICYLCVGSIIIVISYFGLTVYLLISVKKFIFNSTLKSNNNYLNNLYKRQKIIIWTNFTIILIVYLMGFYPTLISYLLKPNNLTVRKKWEDVVIIVFSQLICLFNPMLTIYSDKDIKLQIYKVLRFKSCKEEEL
;
A
#
# COMPACT_ATOMS: atom_id res chain seq x y z
N MET A 1 13.90 -35.72 1.75
CA MET A 1 12.56 -35.08 1.84
C MET A 1 12.44 -33.98 2.91
N LYS A 2 13.38 -33.77 3.86
CA LYS A 2 13.29 -32.66 4.85
C LYS A 2 13.55 -31.25 4.27
N SER A 3 14.37 -31.14 3.22
CA SER A 3 14.75 -29.85 2.62
C SER A 3 13.60 -29.09 1.96
N SER A 4 12.65 -29.78 1.32
CA SER A 4 11.52 -29.14 0.64
C SER A 4 10.53 -28.48 1.60
N ASN A 5 10.39 -29.02 2.81
CA ASN A 5 9.51 -28.43 3.82
C ASN A 5 10.13 -27.18 4.46
N GLN A 6 11.44 -27.21 4.73
CA GLN A 6 12.17 -26.05 5.26
C GLN A 6 12.19 -24.87 4.28
N LEU A 7 12.44 -25.11 2.99
CA LEU A 7 12.36 -24.08 1.96
C LEU A 7 10.97 -23.45 1.89
N CYS A 8 9.91 -24.24 2.08
CA CYS A 8 8.54 -23.75 2.11
C CYS A 8 8.27 -22.83 3.32
N GLN A 9 8.77 -23.20 4.50
CA GLN A 9 8.67 -22.36 5.70
C GLN A 9 9.41 -21.03 5.51
N VAL A 10 10.66 -21.08 5.02
CA VAL A 10 11.48 -19.88 4.80
C VAL A 10 10.85 -18.97 3.75
N ASN A 11 10.32 -19.53 2.65
CA ASN A 11 9.65 -18.75 1.62
C ASN A 11 8.36 -18.07 2.15
N ALA A 12 7.55 -18.81 2.92
CA ALA A 12 6.33 -18.24 3.52
C ALA A 12 6.66 -17.15 4.54
N PHE A 13 7.75 -17.33 5.30
CA PHE A 13 8.27 -16.32 6.23
C PHE A 13 8.71 -15.05 5.51
N THR A 14 9.61 -15.16 4.52
CA THR A 14 10.19 -14.00 3.83
C THR A 14 9.13 -13.23 3.07
N ILE A 15 8.35 -13.89 2.22
CA ILE A 15 7.27 -13.26 1.46
C ILE A 15 6.22 -12.66 2.40
N GLY A 16 5.80 -13.43 3.41
CA GLY A 16 4.77 -13.02 4.34
C GLY A 16 5.16 -11.79 5.15
N ILE A 17 6.39 -11.73 5.68
CA ILE A 17 6.89 -10.58 6.43
C ILE A 17 7.05 -9.37 5.52
N THR A 18 7.72 -9.52 4.38
CA THR A 18 7.95 -8.40 3.45
C THR A 18 6.64 -7.76 3.02
N PHE A 19 5.64 -8.58 2.67
CA PHE A 19 4.33 -8.10 2.26
C PHE A 19 3.61 -7.34 3.39
N ARG A 20 3.55 -7.91 4.59
CA ARG A 20 2.85 -7.31 5.74
C ARG A 20 3.54 -6.03 6.22
N CYS A 21 4.86 -6.04 6.35
CA CYS A 21 5.64 -4.85 6.71
C CYS A 21 5.47 -3.74 5.66
N SER A 22 5.54 -4.07 4.37
CA SER A 22 5.34 -3.14 3.27
C SER A 22 4.00 -2.40 3.34
N ILE A 23 2.90 -3.13 3.57
CA ILE A 23 1.56 -2.52 3.71
C ILE A 23 1.54 -1.54 4.88
N TRP A 24 2.06 -1.93 6.05
CA TRP A 24 2.04 -1.05 7.22
C TRP A 24 2.99 0.14 7.10
N SER A 25 4.15 -0.02 6.46
CA SER A 25 5.02 1.12 6.13
C SER A 25 4.32 2.15 5.25
N VAL A 26 3.58 1.70 4.23
CA VAL A 26 2.79 2.60 3.38
C VAL A 26 1.63 3.22 4.16
N ALA A 27 0.93 2.45 4.98
CA ALA A 27 -0.15 2.96 5.82
C ALA A 27 0.36 4.08 6.73
N THR A 28 1.47 3.85 7.44
CA THR A 28 2.12 4.88 8.27
C THR A 28 2.55 6.09 7.45
N LEU A 29 3.20 5.91 6.30
CA LEU A 29 3.60 7.01 5.43
C LEU A 29 2.40 7.84 4.95
N SER A 30 1.30 7.18 4.59
CA SER A 30 0.06 7.83 4.14
C SER A 30 -0.59 8.64 5.27
N MET A 31 -0.57 8.12 6.50
CA MET A 31 -1.05 8.84 7.69
C MET A 31 -0.17 10.06 7.98
N ILE A 32 1.16 9.93 7.92
CA ILE A 32 2.08 11.07 8.11
C ILE A 32 1.76 12.18 7.10
N LYS A 33 1.61 11.83 5.81
CA LYS A 33 1.28 12.80 4.75
C LYS A 33 -0.05 13.50 5.02
N LEU A 34 -1.08 12.77 5.46
CA LEU A 34 -2.39 13.36 5.75
C LEU A 34 -2.36 14.20 7.03
N LEU A 35 -1.94 13.64 8.16
CA LEU A 35 -2.05 14.28 9.47
C LEU A 35 -1.06 15.44 9.61
N ASN A 36 0.23 15.21 9.35
CA ASN A 36 1.25 16.25 9.50
C ASN A 36 1.24 17.20 8.29
N GLY A 37 1.07 16.68 7.08
CA GLY A 37 1.12 17.47 5.85
C GLY A 37 -0.14 18.30 5.59
N CYS A 38 -1.30 17.65 5.52
CA CYS A 38 -2.56 18.31 5.16
C CYS A 38 -3.28 18.92 6.37
N LEU A 39 -3.47 18.14 7.44
CA LEU A 39 -4.22 18.58 8.62
C LEU A 39 -3.37 19.39 9.62
N LYS A 40 -2.05 19.43 9.42
CA LYS A 40 -1.08 20.15 10.26
C LYS A 40 -1.14 19.73 11.74
N PHE A 41 -1.51 18.50 12.03
CA PHE A 41 -1.35 17.95 13.38
C PHE A 41 0.12 17.77 13.69
N ILE A 42 0.55 18.25 14.85
CA ILE A 42 1.94 18.15 15.30
C ILE A 42 2.08 16.84 16.08
N ILE A 43 2.28 15.75 15.35
CA ILE A 43 2.56 14.45 15.94
C ILE A 43 4.08 14.25 16.00
N PRO A 44 4.66 13.98 17.18
CA PRO A 44 6.11 13.89 17.34
C PRO A 44 6.67 12.68 16.58
N ASN A 45 7.86 12.82 15.99
CA ASN A 45 8.50 11.79 15.17
C ASN A 45 8.66 10.44 15.91
N ILE A 46 8.84 10.48 17.24
CA ILE A 46 8.96 9.28 18.07
C ILE A 46 7.74 8.35 17.97
N PHE A 47 6.53 8.91 17.84
CA PHE A 47 5.31 8.14 17.69
C PHE A 47 5.32 7.29 16.41
N TRP A 48 5.77 7.87 15.30
CA TRP A 48 5.86 7.19 14.02
C TRP A 48 6.90 6.09 14.04
N TYR A 49 8.07 6.32 14.65
CA TYR A 49 9.09 5.30 14.82
C TYR A 49 8.60 4.12 15.67
N ILE A 50 7.96 4.40 16.81
CA ILE A 50 7.38 3.35 17.67
C ILE A 50 6.35 2.52 16.89
N THR A 51 5.48 3.17 16.10
CA THR A 51 4.46 2.49 15.29
C THR A 51 5.10 1.54 14.27
N ILE A 52 6.13 1.98 13.55
CA ILE A 52 6.84 1.15 12.57
C ILE A 52 7.54 -0.02 13.26
N ILE A 53 8.29 0.24 14.34
CA ILE A 53 8.99 -0.80 15.11
C ILE A 53 8.01 -1.84 15.64
N PHE A 54 6.88 -1.40 16.20
CA PHE A 54 5.82 -2.30 16.68
C PHE A 54 5.33 -3.24 15.57
N HIS A 55 5.02 -2.71 14.38
CA HIS A 55 4.57 -3.54 13.26
C HIS A 55 5.67 -4.48 12.74
N ILE A 56 6.92 -4.05 12.68
CA ILE A 56 8.04 -4.91 12.31
C ILE A 56 8.13 -6.06 13.31
N CYS A 57 8.24 -5.77 14.61
CA CYS A 57 8.34 -6.77 15.66
C CYS A 57 7.16 -7.75 15.62
N LEU A 58 5.93 -7.27 15.50
CA LEU A 58 4.73 -8.11 15.40
C LEU A 58 4.80 -9.07 14.21
N ASN A 59 5.19 -8.59 13.03
CA ASN A 59 5.26 -9.41 11.82
C ASN A 59 6.38 -10.44 11.88
N PHE A 60 7.53 -10.07 12.44
CA PHE A 60 8.63 -10.99 12.71
C PHE A 60 8.21 -12.06 13.72
N SER A 61 7.58 -11.70 14.83
CA SER A 61 7.07 -12.66 15.83
C SER A 61 6.11 -13.67 15.22
N LEU A 62 5.15 -13.22 14.40
CA LEU A 62 4.24 -14.10 13.67
C LEU A 62 4.99 -15.00 12.68
N GLY A 63 5.99 -14.48 11.98
CA GLY A 63 6.82 -15.27 11.08
C GLY A 63 7.62 -16.35 11.82
N PHE A 64 8.28 -15.99 12.92
CA PHE A 64 9.04 -16.92 13.74
C PHE A 64 8.15 -18.02 14.30
N TYR A 65 6.96 -17.68 14.79
CA TYR A 65 5.96 -18.67 15.20
C TYR A 65 5.64 -19.64 14.05
N SER A 66 5.41 -19.14 12.83
CA SER A 66 5.13 -19.99 11.67
C SER A 66 6.27 -20.98 11.36
N ILE A 67 7.53 -20.55 11.49
CA ILE A 67 8.70 -21.42 11.27
C ILE A 67 8.80 -22.47 12.38
N LEU A 68 8.75 -22.05 13.65
CA LEU A 68 8.95 -22.92 14.81
C LEU A 68 7.92 -24.05 14.85
N TYR A 69 6.66 -23.73 14.57
CA TYR A 69 5.57 -24.71 14.57
C TYR A 69 5.30 -25.31 13.19
N SER A 70 6.16 -25.04 12.20
CA SER A 70 6.05 -25.56 10.82
C SER A 70 4.64 -25.42 10.23
N THR A 71 4.02 -24.26 10.43
CA THR A 71 2.60 -24.04 10.10
C THR A 71 2.39 -23.68 8.63
N ALA A 72 3.46 -23.42 7.87
CA ALA A 72 3.32 -23.17 6.44
C ALA A 72 3.11 -24.47 5.66
N LYS A 73 2.21 -24.43 4.67
CA LYS A 73 2.02 -25.54 3.73
C LYS A 73 2.01 -25.03 2.30
N ARG A 74 2.42 -25.91 1.40
CA ARG A 74 2.28 -25.66 -0.03
C ARG A 74 0.80 -25.55 -0.40
N SER A 75 0.46 -24.59 -1.26
CA SER A 75 -0.89 -24.45 -1.81
C SER A 75 -1.29 -25.71 -2.60
N SER A 76 -2.59 -25.93 -2.78
CA SER A 76 -3.13 -27.03 -3.59
C SER A 76 -2.62 -27.00 -5.03
N SER A 77 -2.39 -25.81 -5.58
CA SER A 77 -1.78 -25.62 -6.91
C SER A 77 -0.28 -25.94 -6.96
N GLY A 78 0.39 -26.00 -5.81
CA GLY A 78 1.84 -26.16 -5.71
C GLY A 78 2.65 -24.88 -5.98
N VAL A 79 2.01 -23.75 -6.27
CA VAL A 79 2.71 -22.54 -6.73
C VAL A 79 3.30 -21.72 -5.57
N GLN A 80 2.67 -21.74 -4.39
CA GLN A 80 3.09 -20.93 -3.24
C GLN A 80 3.10 -21.71 -1.93
N CYS A 81 3.80 -21.16 -0.94
CA CYS A 81 3.78 -21.62 0.44
C CYS A 81 3.04 -20.60 1.30
N ILE A 82 2.03 -21.07 2.02
CA ILE A 82 1.12 -20.24 2.79
C ILE A 82 1.31 -20.57 4.26
N SER A 83 1.69 -19.58 5.07
CA SER A 83 1.78 -19.69 6.53
C SER A 83 0.41 -19.95 7.15
N PHE A 84 0.39 -20.59 8.31
CA PHE A 84 -0.84 -20.85 9.08
C PHE A 84 -1.89 -21.72 8.36
N ALA A 85 -1.45 -22.68 7.55
CA ALA A 85 -2.30 -23.58 6.77
C ALA A 85 -2.52 -24.95 7.45
N THR A 86 -2.49 -24.99 8.79
CA THR A 86 -2.78 -26.22 9.57
C THR A 86 -4.21 -26.16 10.13
N ASN A 87 -4.74 -27.32 10.53
CA ASN A 87 -6.10 -27.43 11.08
C ASN A 87 -6.18 -27.05 12.58
N ASP A 88 -5.06 -26.64 13.18
CA ASP A 88 -4.99 -26.25 14.59
C ASP A 88 -5.84 -24.98 14.84
N PRO A 89 -6.71 -24.97 15.86
CA PRO A 89 -7.56 -23.82 16.18
C PRO A 89 -6.77 -22.55 16.45
N MET A 90 -5.62 -22.62 17.14
CA MET A 90 -4.79 -21.44 17.42
C MET A 90 -4.19 -20.87 16.13
N VAL A 91 -3.80 -21.75 15.21
CA VAL A 91 -3.27 -21.36 13.90
C VAL A 91 -4.35 -20.66 13.05
N LYS A 92 -5.60 -21.13 13.11
CA LYS A 92 -6.73 -20.45 12.45
C LYS A 92 -7.00 -19.06 13.02
N VAL A 93 -6.85 -18.88 14.34
CA VAL A 93 -6.98 -17.55 14.97
C VAL A 93 -5.88 -16.61 14.45
N PHE A 94 -4.62 -17.05 14.41
CA PHE A 94 -3.54 -16.24 13.85
C PHE A 94 -3.75 -15.92 12.37
N TYR A 95 -4.27 -16.87 11.60
CA TYR A 95 -4.61 -16.66 10.20
C TYR A 95 -5.71 -15.60 10.03
N LEU A 96 -6.80 -15.67 10.81
CA LEU A 96 -7.86 -14.65 10.80
C LEU A 96 -7.34 -13.28 11.25
N PHE A 97 -6.52 -13.25 12.31
CA PHE A 97 -5.86 -12.03 12.77
C PHE A 97 -5.06 -11.37 11.65
N GLN A 98 -4.27 -12.13 10.89
CA GLN A 98 -3.49 -11.60 9.77
C GLN A 98 -4.37 -10.98 8.69
N ILE A 99 -5.49 -11.62 8.35
CA ILE A 99 -6.47 -11.10 7.39
C ILE A 99 -7.00 -9.75 7.88
N CYS A 100 -7.53 -9.70 9.11
CA CYS A 100 -8.08 -8.48 9.69
C CYS A 100 -7.01 -7.37 9.79
N TYR A 101 -5.81 -7.72 10.24
CA TYR A 101 -4.67 -6.81 10.37
C TYR A 101 -4.28 -6.16 9.04
N LEU A 102 -4.27 -6.94 7.95
CA LEU A 102 -3.99 -6.43 6.60
C LEU A 102 -5.16 -5.59 6.03
N CYS A 103 -6.41 -5.98 6.30
CA CYS A 103 -7.58 -5.20 5.93
C CYS A 103 -7.54 -3.81 6.57
N VAL A 104 -7.22 -3.73 7.87
CA VAL A 104 -7.09 -2.46 8.60
C VAL A 104 -6.01 -1.58 7.97
N GLY A 105 -4.81 -2.13 7.70
CA GLY A 105 -3.74 -1.38 7.03
C GLY A 105 -4.17 -0.85 5.65
N SER A 106 -4.88 -1.66 4.87
CA SER A 106 -5.38 -1.27 3.54
C SER A 106 -6.44 -0.17 3.62
N ILE A 107 -7.38 -0.26 4.57
CA ILE A 107 -8.40 0.77 4.81
C ILE A 107 -7.75 2.09 5.21
N ILE A 108 -6.73 2.06 6.08
CA ILE A 108 -5.97 3.25 6.49
C ILE A 108 -5.33 3.93 5.27
N ILE A 109 -4.72 3.16 4.35
CA ILE A 109 -4.14 3.68 3.11
C ILE A 109 -5.21 4.39 2.27
N VAL A 110 -6.34 3.72 2.02
CA VAL A 110 -7.42 4.26 1.18
C VAL A 110 -7.99 5.55 1.78
N ILE A 111 -8.31 5.55 3.07
CA ILE A 111 -8.85 6.73 3.77
C ILE A 111 -7.83 7.88 3.74
N SER A 112 -6.56 7.58 4.00
CA SER A 112 -5.52 8.61 4.04
C SER A 112 -5.31 9.28 2.69
N TYR A 113 -5.21 8.50 1.61
CA TYR A 113 -5.08 9.03 0.26
C TYR A 113 -6.34 9.71 -0.25
N PHE A 114 -7.53 9.23 0.14
CA PHE A 114 -8.78 9.92 -0.15
C PHE A 114 -8.83 11.30 0.53
N GLY A 115 -8.50 11.36 1.82
CA GLY A 115 -8.40 12.61 2.57
C GLY A 115 -7.39 13.59 1.96
N LEU A 116 -6.21 13.09 1.56
CA LEU A 116 -5.18 13.88 0.88
C LEU A 116 -5.69 14.46 -0.44
N THR A 117 -6.40 13.65 -1.23
CA THR A 117 -7.00 14.04 -2.51
C THR A 117 -8.03 15.16 -2.30
N VAL A 118 -8.94 15.00 -1.34
CA VAL A 118 -9.96 16.00 -1.00
C VAL A 118 -9.29 17.31 -0.55
N TYR A 119 -8.27 17.23 0.32
CA TYR A 119 -7.54 18.40 0.79
C TYR A 119 -6.84 19.15 -0.34
N LEU A 120 -6.17 18.43 -1.26
CA LEU A 120 -5.51 19.02 -2.41
C LEU A 120 -6.51 19.71 -3.34
N LEU A 121 -7.67 19.10 -3.60
CA LEU A 121 -8.72 19.73 -4.41
C LEU A 121 -9.25 21.03 -3.78
N ILE A 122 -9.46 21.05 -2.46
CA ILE A 122 -9.87 22.26 -1.73
C ILE A 122 -8.77 23.33 -1.81
N SER A 123 -7.51 22.94 -1.63
CA SER A 123 -6.36 23.85 -1.66
C SER A 123 -6.17 24.47 -3.04
N VAL A 124 -6.26 23.67 -4.11
CA VAL A 124 -6.22 24.16 -5.50
C VAL A 124 -7.38 25.11 -5.76
N LYS A 125 -8.60 24.79 -5.32
CA LYS A 125 -9.77 25.68 -5.47
C LYS A 125 -9.56 27.02 -4.78
N LYS A 126 -9.03 27.04 -3.54
CA LYS A 126 -8.72 28.26 -2.79
C LYS A 126 -7.62 29.10 -3.47
N PHE A 127 -6.55 28.46 -3.92
CA PHE A 127 -5.47 29.11 -4.65
C PHE A 127 -5.99 29.81 -5.91
N ILE A 128 -6.82 29.10 -6.68
CA ILE A 128 -7.41 29.63 -7.91
C ILE A 128 -8.35 30.79 -7.60
N PHE A 129 -9.23 30.67 -6.60
CA PHE A 129 -10.11 31.77 -6.18
C PHE A 129 -9.32 33.05 -5.82
N ASN A 130 -8.19 32.90 -5.11
CA ASN A 130 -7.33 34.03 -4.78
C ASN A 130 -6.62 34.62 -6.02
N SER A 131 -6.35 33.81 -7.04
CA SER A 131 -5.72 34.25 -8.29
C SER A 131 -6.68 34.83 -9.33
N THR A 132 -7.96 34.42 -9.33
CA THR A 132 -9.01 34.97 -10.20
C THR A 132 -9.33 36.43 -9.86
N LEU A 133 -9.06 36.86 -8.62
CA LEU A 133 -9.08 38.28 -8.23
C LEU A 133 -7.99 39.11 -8.93
N LYS A 134 -7.01 38.48 -9.60
CA LYS A 134 -5.83 39.13 -10.19
C LYS A 134 -5.62 38.88 -11.70
N SER A 135 -6.28 37.91 -12.36
CA SER A 135 -6.05 37.64 -13.81
C SER A 135 -7.14 36.82 -14.55
N ASN A 136 -6.94 36.64 -15.87
CA ASN A 136 -7.79 35.93 -16.85
C ASN A 136 -8.45 34.62 -16.37
N ASN A 137 -9.78 34.66 -16.18
CA ASN A 137 -10.60 33.55 -15.69
C ASN A 137 -10.55 32.27 -16.54
N ASN A 138 -10.43 32.36 -17.88
CA ASN A 138 -10.45 31.18 -18.75
C ASN A 138 -9.22 30.28 -18.61
N TYR A 139 -8.03 30.88 -18.44
CA TYR A 139 -6.79 30.14 -18.25
C TYR A 139 -6.78 29.40 -16.90
N LEU A 140 -7.21 30.09 -15.84
CA LEU A 140 -7.29 29.54 -14.49
C LEU A 140 -8.30 28.38 -14.38
N ASN A 141 -9.45 28.47 -15.06
CA ASN A 141 -10.42 27.38 -15.11
C ASN A 141 -9.87 26.12 -15.81
N ASN A 142 -9.09 26.28 -16.88
CA ASN A 142 -8.45 25.16 -17.57
C ASN A 142 -7.36 24.50 -16.72
N LEU A 143 -6.56 25.30 -16.00
CA LEU A 143 -5.59 24.79 -15.03
C LEU A 143 -6.27 24.01 -13.89
N TYR A 144 -7.38 24.52 -13.36
CA TYR A 144 -8.16 23.81 -12.33
C TYR A 144 -8.59 22.42 -12.79
N LYS A 145 -9.22 22.35 -13.98
CA LYS A 145 -9.69 21.08 -14.55
C LYS A 145 -8.53 20.10 -14.72
N ARG A 146 -7.39 20.56 -15.24
CA ARG A 146 -6.21 19.71 -15.44
C ARG A 146 -5.64 19.19 -14.11
N GLN A 147 -5.51 20.05 -13.10
CA GLN A 147 -5.03 19.64 -11.77
C GLN A 147 -6.00 18.66 -11.09
N LYS A 148 -7.31 18.91 -11.19
CA LYS A 148 -8.33 18.00 -10.67
C LYS A 148 -8.22 16.61 -11.30
N ILE A 149 -8.05 16.53 -12.63
CA ILE A 149 -7.88 15.26 -13.33
C ILE A 149 -6.63 14.54 -12.82
N ILE A 150 -5.47 15.21 -12.77
CA ILE A 150 -4.21 14.61 -12.30
C ILE A 150 -4.33 14.07 -10.87
N ILE A 151 -4.93 14.85 -9.97
CA ILE A 151 -5.12 14.45 -8.56
C ILE A 151 -6.02 13.19 -8.47
N TRP A 152 -7.14 13.17 -9.19
CA TRP A 152 -8.03 12.01 -9.21
C TRP A 152 -7.38 10.79 -9.86
N THR A 153 -6.67 10.96 -10.98
CA THR A 153 -5.94 9.87 -11.65
C THR A 153 -4.91 9.25 -10.72
N ASN A 154 -4.15 10.06 -9.98
CA ASN A 154 -3.18 9.56 -8.99
C ASN A 154 -3.87 8.77 -7.87
N PHE A 155 -4.98 9.28 -7.34
CA PHE A 155 -5.78 8.54 -6.36
C PHE A 155 -6.29 7.21 -6.91
N THR A 156 -6.81 7.20 -8.14
CA THR A 156 -7.29 5.99 -8.80
C THR A 156 -6.17 4.98 -9.03
N ILE A 157 -4.96 5.41 -9.45
CA ILE A 157 -3.81 4.51 -9.61
C ILE A 157 -3.45 3.87 -8.27
N ILE A 158 -3.33 4.68 -7.20
CA ILE A 158 -3.04 4.18 -5.85
C ILE A 158 -4.10 3.18 -5.42
N LEU A 159 -5.38 3.51 -5.59
CA LEU A 159 -6.50 2.64 -5.24
C LEU A 159 -6.43 1.32 -6.02
N ILE A 160 -6.24 1.35 -7.34
CA ILE A 160 -6.09 0.15 -8.16
C ILE A 160 -4.91 -0.70 -7.69
N VAL A 161 -3.73 -0.09 -7.46
CA VAL A 161 -2.52 -0.83 -7.05
C VAL A 161 -2.72 -1.54 -5.72
N TYR A 162 -3.22 -0.83 -4.71
CA TYR A 162 -3.39 -1.44 -3.38
C TYR A 162 -4.58 -2.40 -3.32
N LEU A 163 -5.67 -2.13 -4.05
CA LEU A 163 -6.78 -3.08 -4.15
C LEU A 163 -6.37 -4.33 -4.94
N MET A 164 -5.71 -4.20 -6.08
CA MET A 164 -5.27 -5.36 -6.89
C MET A 164 -4.15 -6.16 -6.23
N GLY A 165 -3.25 -5.52 -5.48
CA GLY A 165 -2.22 -6.27 -4.74
C GLY A 165 -2.78 -7.03 -3.52
N PHE A 166 -3.86 -6.52 -2.91
CA PHE A 166 -4.41 -7.05 -1.67
C PHE A 166 -5.64 -7.96 -1.86
N TYR A 167 -6.66 -7.51 -2.61
CA TYR A 167 -7.95 -8.20 -2.68
C TYR A 167 -7.91 -9.58 -3.34
N PRO A 168 -7.18 -9.81 -4.45
CA PRO A 168 -7.05 -11.15 -5.02
C PRO A 168 -6.49 -12.15 -4.01
N THR A 169 -5.50 -11.71 -3.22
CA THR A 169 -4.88 -12.47 -2.14
C THR A 169 -5.87 -12.73 -0.99
N LEU A 170 -6.62 -11.71 -0.55
CA LEU A 170 -7.65 -11.79 0.48
C LEU A 170 -8.82 -12.71 0.08
N ILE A 171 -9.42 -12.47 -1.09
CA ILE A 171 -10.51 -13.29 -1.65
C ILE A 171 -10.02 -14.73 -1.79
N SER A 172 -8.78 -14.89 -2.23
CA SER A 172 -8.15 -16.19 -2.30
C SER A 172 -8.14 -16.91 -0.96
N TYR A 173 -7.84 -16.19 0.12
CA TYR A 173 -7.73 -16.71 1.46
C TYR A 173 -9.09 -17.00 2.12
N LEU A 174 -10.12 -16.21 1.82
CA LEU A 174 -11.48 -16.39 2.33
C LEU A 174 -12.24 -17.53 1.62
N LEU A 175 -12.01 -17.73 0.32
CA LEU A 175 -12.70 -18.77 -0.46
C LEU A 175 -12.13 -20.18 -0.26
N LYS A 176 -10.88 -20.29 0.20
CA LYS A 176 -10.17 -21.55 0.35
C LYS A 176 -10.69 -22.49 1.46
N PRO A 177 -11.10 -22.03 2.66
CA PRO A 177 -11.63 -22.93 3.69
C PRO A 177 -12.97 -23.59 3.34
N ASN A 178 -13.68 -23.11 2.31
CA ASN A 178 -15.02 -23.62 1.95
C ASN A 178 -15.03 -24.74 0.90
N ASN A 179 -13.88 -25.35 0.57
CA ASN A 179 -13.73 -26.63 -0.15
C ASN A 179 -14.46 -26.86 -1.49
N LEU A 180 -15.12 -25.87 -2.09
CA LEU A 180 -15.96 -26.11 -3.27
C LEU A 180 -15.22 -26.00 -4.62
N THR A 181 -14.01 -25.46 -4.68
CA THR A 181 -13.27 -25.32 -5.95
C THR A 181 -11.76 -25.52 -5.81
N VAL A 182 -11.20 -26.45 -6.59
CA VAL A 182 -9.75 -26.58 -6.77
C VAL A 182 -9.29 -25.44 -7.67
N ARG A 183 -8.57 -24.47 -7.10
CA ARG A 183 -8.03 -23.33 -7.84
C ARG A 183 -7.06 -23.78 -8.94
N LYS A 184 -7.16 -23.17 -10.12
CA LYS A 184 -6.23 -23.42 -11.23
C LYS A 184 -4.87 -22.77 -10.94
N LYS A 185 -3.78 -23.38 -11.43
CA LYS A 185 -2.41 -22.88 -11.20
C LYS A 185 -2.21 -21.44 -11.63
N TRP A 186 -2.81 -21.02 -12.75
CA TRP A 186 -2.65 -19.66 -13.28
C TRP A 186 -3.26 -18.60 -12.36
N GLU A 187 -4.34 -18.90 -11.64
CA GLU A 187 -4.98 -17.96 -10.71
C GLU A 187 -4.05 -17.64 -9.53
N ASP A 188 -3.37 -18.65 -8.99
CA ASP A 188 -2.38 -18.45 -7.93
C ASP A 188 -1.14 -17.69 -8.42
N VAL A 189 -0.68 -17.93 -9.66
CA VAL A 189 0.41 -17.16 -10.26
C VAL A 189 0.03 -15.69 -10.36
N VAL A 190 -1.16 -15.39 -10.86
CA VAL A 190 -1.68 -14.02 -10.99
C VAL A 190 -1.73 -13.32 -9.63
N ILE A 191 -2.26 -13.99 -8.59
CA ILE A 191 -2.31 -13.46 -7.23
C ILE A 191 -0.90 -13.11 -6.72
N ILE A 192 0.07 -14.01 -6.90
CA ILE A 192 1.44 -13.79 -6.46
C ILE A 192 2.06 -12.60 -7.18
N VAL A 193 1.94 -12.54 -8.51
CA VAL A 193 2.48 -11.43 -9.30
C VAL A 193 1.90 -10.09 -8.82
N PHE A 194 0.58 -9.99 -8.68
CA PHE A 194 -0.06 -8.76 -8.20
C PHE A 194 0.35 -8.39 -6.77
N SER A 195 0.50 -9.38 -5.88
CA SER A 195 0.96 -9.12 -4.51
C SER A 195 2.40 -8.58 -4.46
N GLN A 196 3.27 -9.00 -5.38
CA GLN A 196 4.67 -8.55 -5.47
C GLN A 196 4.81 -7.21 -6.18
N LEU A 197 3.86 -6.85 -7.05
CA LEU A 197 3.88 -5.55 -7.72
C LEU A 197 3.85 -4.38 -6.72
N ILE A 198 3.28 -4.56 -5.52
CA ILE A 198 3.32 -3.56 -4.44
C ILE A 198 4.77 -3.18 -4.10
N CYS A 199 5.71 -4.13 -4.13
CA CYS A 199 7.12 -3.88 -3.84
C CYS A 199 7.78 -2.97 -4.89
N LEU A 200 7.26 -2.94 -6.13
CA LEU A 200 7.72 -2.06 -7.20
C LEU A 200 7.01 -0.69 -7.17
N PHE A 201 5.70 -0.70 -6.90
CA PHE A 201 4.91 0.52 -6.85
C PHE A 201 5.24 1.40 -5.65
N ASN A 202 5.63 0.83 -4.51
CA ASN A 202 5.96 1.61 -3.32
C ASN A 202 7.14 2.58 -3.55
N PRO A 203 8.31 2.15 -4.07
CA PRO A 203 9.38 3.06 -4.48
C PRO A 203 8.94 4.05 -5.55
N MET A 204 8.22 3.60 -6.59
CA MET A 204 7.72 4.47 -7.66
C MET A 204 6.82 5.60 -7.13
N LEU A 205 5.87 5.28 -6.25
CA LEU A 205 4.98 6.26 -5.62
C LEU A 205 5.74 7.20 -4.67
N THR A 206 6.79 6.70 -4.02
CA THR A 206 7.64 7.50 -3.13
C THR A 206 8.46 8.50 -3.92
N ILE A 207 9.15 8.04 -4.97
CA ILE A 207 9.88 8.86 -5.94
C ILE A 207 8.94 9.88 -6.60
N TYR A 208 7.76 9.43 -7.04
CA TYR A 208 6.74 10.31 -7.61
C TYR A 208 6.21 11.34 -6.60
N SER A 209 6.28 11.07 -5.30
CA SER A 209 5.84 12.02 -4.27
C SER A 209 6.91 13.05 -3.92
N ASP A 210 8.17 12.79 -4.25
CA ASP A 210 9.29 13.65 -3.91
C ASP A 210 9.26 14.95 -4.73
N LYS A 211 9.31 16.09 -4.03
CA LYS A 211 9.23 17.42 -4.65
C LYS A 211 10.46 17.70 -5.51
N ASP A 212 11.62 17.24 -5.07
CA ASP A 212 12.90 17.52 -5.74
C ASP A 212 13.01 16.73 -7.05
N ILE A 213 12.54 15.48 -7.04
CA ILE A 213 12.52 14.63 -8.22
C ILE A 213 11.47 15.10 -9.23
N LYS A 214 10.30 15.58 -8.77
CA LYS A 214 9.33 16.22 -9.68
C LYS A 214 9.95 17.38 -10.42
N LEU A 215 10.63 18.29 -9.71
CA LEU A 215 11.31 19.44 -10.29
C LEU A 215 12.36 19.03 -11.33
N GLN A 216 13.12 17.98 -11.05
CA GLN A 216 14.12 17.44 -12.00
C GLN A 216 13.47 16.78 -13.23
N ILE A 217 12.42 15.96 -13.05
CA ILE A 217 11.69 15.32 -14.14
C ILE A 217 11.01 16.38 -15.04
N TYR A 218 10.41 17.42 -14.44
CA TYR A 218 9.84 18.54 -15.21
C TYR A 218 10.90 19.32 -15.99
N LYS A 219 12.09 19.51 -15.42
CA LYS A 219 13.25 20.12 -16.11
C LYS A 219 13.73 19.26 -17.29
N VAL A 220 13.84 17.94 -17.11
CA VAL A 220 14.29 17.00 -18.15
C VAL A 220 13.26 16.86 -19.27
N LEU A 221 11.97 16.81 -18.95
CA LEU A 221 10.88 16.69 -19.93
C LEU A 221 10.51 18.02 -20.63
N ARG A 222 11.30 19.10 -20.45
CA ARG A 222 11.06 20.44 -21.03
C ARG A 222 9.63 20.97 -20.86
N PHE A 223 8.93 20.59 -19.79
CA PHE A 223 7.81 21.41 -19.36
C PHE A 223 8.43 22.66 -18.74
N LYS A 224 8.35 23.80 -19.45
CA LYS A 224 8.71 25.12 -18.89
C LYS A 224 8.02 25.23 -17.53
N SER A 225 8.79 25.10 -16.46
CA SER A 225 8.29 25.35 -15.11
C SER A 225 7.86 26.81 -15.08
N CYS A 226 6.58 27.08 -14.80
CA CYS A 226 6.26 28.36 -14.20
C CYS A 226 7.14 28.47 -12.96
N LYS A 227 7.95 29.54 -12.90
CA LYS A 227 8.72 29.91 -11.72
C LYS A 227 7.77 29.86 -10.52
N GLU A 228 8.02 28.94 -9.59
CA GLU A 228 7.52 29.07 -8.23
C GLU A 228 8.42 30.11 -7.56
N GLU A 229 7.89 31.33 -7.42
CA GLU A 229 8.41 32.30 -6.48
C GLU A 229 8.17 31.78 -5.06
N GLU A 230 9.21 31.89 -4.25
CA GLU A 230 9.35 31.48 -2.87
C GLU A 230 8.19 31.97 -2.00
N LEU A 231 7.57 31.03 -1.26
CA LEU A 231 6.76 31.27 -0.07
C LEU A 231 6.80 30.03 0.84
#